data_AF-A0A3D3UD45-F1
#
_entry.id   AF-A0A3D3UD45-F1
#
_cell.length_a   1.000
_cell.length_b   1.000
_cell.length_c   1.000
_cell.angle_alpha   90.00
_cell.angle_beta   90.00
_cell.angle_gamma   90.00
#
_symmetry.space_group_name_H-M   'P 1'
#
loop_
_entity.id
_entity.type
_entity.pdbx_description
1 polymer ?
#
loop_
_entity_poly.entity_id
_entity_poly.type
_entity_poly.pdbx_seq_one_letter_code
_entity_poly.pdbx_strand_id
1 'polypeptide(L)'
;TLIEQAEQGVDYFTIHAGVRLAYVPLTAKRVTGIVSRGGSIMAKWCLAHHQESFLYTHFDEICDIMRAYDVSFSLGDGLRPGSIADANDEAQFAELETLGELTERAWAKGCQVMIEGPGHVPMHKIKVNMDKQLRECGEAPFYTLGPLTTDIAPGYDHITSGIGAAMIG
;
A
#
# COMPACT_ATOMS: atom_id res chain seq x y z
N THR A 1 -10.95 8.58 -15.94
CA THR A 1 -11.24 7.90 -14.67
C THR A 1 -11.06 8.79 -13.46
N LEU A 2 -9.86 9.33 -13.16
CA LEU A 2 -9.68 10.15 -11.94
C LEU A 2 -10.61 11.36 -11.88
N ILE A 3 -10.63 12.19 -12.93
CA ILE A 3 -11.51 13.37 -13.01
C ILE A 3 -12.98 12.97 -12.90
N GLU A 4 -13.40 11.96 -13.65
CA GLU A 4 -14.77 11.44 -13.62
C GLU A 4 -15.22 11.02 -12.20
N GLN A 5 -14.38 10.30 -11.46
CA GLN A 5 -14.70 9.88 -10.09
C GLN A 5 -14.61 11.03 -9.09
N ALA A 6 -13.70 11.98 -9.29
CA ALA A 6 -13.60 13.18 -8.46
C ALA A 6 -14.85 14.08 -8.64
N GLU A 7 -15.34 14.22 -9.88
CA GLU A 7 -16.60 14.92 -10.17
C GLU A 7 -17.84 14.22 -9.57
N GLN A 8 -17.77 12.91 -9.34
CA GLN A 8 -18.79 12.15 -8.60
C GLN A 8 -18.73 12.34 -7.09
N GLY A 9 -17.66 12.94 -6.56
CA GLY A 9 -17.48 13.17 -5.13
C GLY A 9 -16.85 11.99 -4.37
N VAL A 10 -15.98 11.21 -5.01
CA VAL A 10 -15.16 10.22 -4.29
C VAL A 10 -14.15 10.96 -3.39
N ASP A 11 -14.15 10.68 -2.08
CA ASP A 11 -13.35 11.42 -1.09
C ASP A 11 -11.87 11.00 -1.01
N TYR A 12 -11.55 9.74 -1.37
CA TYR A 12 -10.17 9.27 -1.42
C TYR A 12 -9.96 8.21 -2.50
N PHE A 13 -8.74 8.15 -3.04
CA PHE A 13 -8.34 7.11 -3.99
C PHE A 13 -7.25 6.22 -3.42
N THR A 14 -7.47 4.91 -3.48
CA THR A 14 -6.38 3.92 -3.35
C THR A 14 -5.56 3.89 -4.63
N ILE A 15 -4.32 4.39 -4.58
CA ILE A 15 -3.42 4.46 -5.73
C ILE A 15 -2.14 3.66 -5.43
N HIS A 16 -1.90 2.62 -6.22
CA HIS A 16 -0.78 1.70 -6.07
C HIS A 16 0.48 2.24 -6.77
N ALA A 17 0.86 3.49 -6.47
CA ALA A 17 2.03 4.14 -7.06
C ALA A 17 3.37 3.62 -6.48
N GLY A 18 3.34 2.89 -5.36
CA GLY A 18 4.52 2.24 -4.77
C GLY A 18 4.96 0.95 -5.46
N VAL A 19 4.13 0.36 -6.33
CA VAL A 19 4.48 -0.86 -7.08
C VAL A 19 5.42 -0.51 -8.24
N ARG A 20 6.71 -0.43 -7.95
CA ARG A 20 7.74 -0.10 -8.92
C ARG A 20 8.22 -1.33 -9.70
N LEU A 21 8.66 -1.13 -10.94
CA LEU A 21 9.16 -2.21 -11.80
C LEU A 21 10.27 -3.04 -11.11
N ALA A 22 11.19 -2.35 -10.42
CA ALA A 22 12.31 -2.97 -9.73
C ALA A 22 11.89 -3.86 -8.53
N TYR A 23 10.69 -3.66 -7.98
CA TYR A 23 10.22 -4.40 -6.80
C TYR A 23 9.46 -5.68 -7.16
N VAL A 24 8.93 -5.78 -8.39
CA VAL A 24 8.19 -6.97 -8.84
C VAL A 24 9.02 -8.26 -8.66
N PRO A 25 10.31 -8.32 -9.05
CA PRO A 25 11.14 -9.52 -8.85
C PRO A 25 11.37 -9.92 -7.39
N LEU A 26 11.28 -8.98 -6.44
CA LEU A 26 11.44 -9.26 -5.01
C LEU A 26 10.35 -10.21 -4.51
N THR A 27 9.18 -10.19 -5.14
CA THR A 27 8.04 -11.04 -4.81
C THR A 27 8.16 -12.48 -5.33
N ALA A 28 9.16 -12.78 -6.18
CA ALA A 28 9.29 -14.08 -6.84
C ALA A 28 9.53 -15.25 -5.88
N LYS A 29 10.00 -14.97 -4.66
CA LYS A 29 10.26 -15.98 -3.61
C LYS A 29 9.14 -16.09 -2.58
N ARG A 30 8.08 -15.28 -2.69
CA ARG A 30 6.95 -15.32 -1.76
C ARG A 30 6.17 -16.61 -1.90
N VAL A 31 5.58 -17.05 -0.80
CA VAL A 31 4.66 -18.19 -0.75
C VAL A 31 3.34 -17.85 -1.47
N THR A 32 2.85 -16.62 -1.30
CA THR A 32 1.56 -16.18 -1.88
C THR A 32 1.69 -15.12 -2.97
N GLY A 33 2.92 -14.71 -3.32
CA GLY A 33 3.17 -13.74 -4.38
C GLY A 33 2.58 -12.36 -4.08
N ILE A 34 1.93 -11.77 -5.09
CA ILE A 34 1.25 -10.47 -5.01
C ILE A 34 -0.25 -10.71 -4.83
N VAL A 35 -0.76 -10.46 -3.62
CA VAL A 35 -2.18 -10.66 -3.29
C VAL A 35 -3.03 -9.40 -3.43
N SER A 36 -2.40 -8.23 -3.61
CA SER A 36 -3.15 -7.02 -3.95
C SER A 36 -3.70 -7.11 -5.38
N ARG A 37 -5.00 -6.86 -5.52
CA ARG A 37 -5.64 -6.79 -6.84
C ARG A 37 -5.08 -5.63 -7.66
N GLY A 38 -5.01 -4.43 -7.09
CA GLY A 38 -4.46 -3.27 -7.77
C GLY A 38 -2.96 -3.41 -8.02
N GLY A 39 -2.22 -3.94 -7.02
CA GLY A 39 -0.79 -4.19 -7.15
C GLY A 39 -0.44 -5.21 -8.25
N SER A 40 -1.20 -6.31 -8.36
CA SER A 40 -0.98 -7.31 -9.42
C SER A 40 -1.30 -6.79 -10.83
N ILE A 41 -2.29 -5.90 -10.97
CA ILE A 41 -2.56 -5.19 -12.23
C ILE A 41 -1.35 -4.33 -12.63
N MET A 42 -0.81 -3.55 -11.68
CA MET A 42 0.35 -2.70 -11.93
C MET A 42 1.62 -3.49 -12.21
N ALA A 43 1.88 -4.56 -11.46
CA ALA A 43 3.01 -5.44 -11.71
C ALA A 43 2.94 -6.07 -13.11
N LYS A 44 1.76 -6.56 -13.52
CA LYS A 44 1.56 -7.10 -14.87
C LYS A 44 1.83 -6.04 -15.94
N TRP A 45 1.34 -4.82 -15.75
CA TRP A 45 1.59 -3.71 -16.68
C TRP A 45 3.09 -3.39 -16.79
N CYS A 46 3.77 -3.25 -15.65
CA CYS A 46 5.22 -2.97 -15.62
C CYS A 46 6.02 -4.04 -16.36
N LEU A 47 5.71 -5.33 -16.14
CA LEU A 47 6.39 -6.44 -16.81
C LEU A 47 6.08 -6.53 -18.31
N ALA A 48 4.82 -6.26 -18.71
CA ALA A 48 4.41 -6.33 -20.11
C ALA A 48 5.05 -5.24 -20.97
N HIS A 49 5.25 -4.05 -20.39
CA HIS A 49 5.85 -2.91 -21.09
C HIS A 49 7.34 -2.74 -20.80
N HIS A 50 7.86 -3.43 -19.78
CA HIS A 50 9.20 -3.22 -19.22
C HIS A 50 9.50 -1.75 -18.92
N GLN A 51 8.51 -1.08 -18.32
CA GLN A 51 8.54 0.34 -17.96
C GLN A 51 8.21 0.53 -16.49
N GLU A 52 8.69 1.64 -15.92
CA GLU A 52 8.32 2.04 -14.54
C GLU A 52 6.82 2.32 -14.46
N SER A 53 6.23 2.06 -13.28
CA SER A 53 4.84 2.35 -12.99
C SER A 53 4.42 3.73 -13.49
N PHE A 54 3.43 3.78 -14.38
CA PHE A 54 2.91 5.05 -14.86
C PHE A 54 2.26 5.87 -13.73
N LEU A 55 1.75 5.21 -12.68
CA LEU A 55 1.23 5.88 -11.48
C LEU A 55 2.35 6.58 -10.70
N TYR A 56 3.53 5.96 -10.62
CA TYR A 56 4.72 6.58 -10.01
C TYR A 56 5.26 7.72 -10.88
N THR A 57 5.36 7.47 -12.19
CA THR A 57 5.94 8.42 -13.15
C THR A 57 5.11 9.69 -13.30
N HIS A 58 3.78 9.57 -13.31
CA HIS A 58 2.84 10.70 -13.40
C HIS A 58 2.28 11.15 -12.06
N PHE A 59 2.93 10.79 -10.94
CA PHE A 59 2.38 11.06 -9.60
C PHE A 59 2.13 12.55 -9.34
N ASP A 60 2.98 13.43 -9.87
CA ASP A 60 2.81 14.88 -9.72
C ASP A 60 1.54 15.38 -10.43
N GLU A 61 1.24 14.88 -11.62
CA GLU A 61 0.01 15.22 -12.36
C GLU A 61 -1.23 14.69 -11.63
N ILE A 62 -1.13 13.49 -11.04
CA ILE A 62 -2.19 12.91 -10.21
C ILE A 62 -2.46 13.81 -9.00
N CYS A 63 -1.42 14.32 -8.34
CA CYS A 63 -1.55 15.26 -7.23
C CYS A 63 -2.28 16.54 -7.67
N ASP A 64 -1.99 17.08 -8.86
CA ASP A 64 -2.66 18.29 -9.36
C ASP A 64 -4.18 18.06 -9.54
N ILE A 65 -4.55 16.88 -10.06
CA ILE A 65 -5.95 16.47 -10.17
C ILE A 65 -6.56 16.33 -8.78
N MET A 66 -5.96 15.55 -7.89
CA MET A 66 -6.52 15.27 -6.56
C MET A 66 -6.68 16.55 -5.73
N ARG A 67 -5.71 17.46 -5.81
CA ARG A 67 -5.76 18.75 -5.12
C ARG A 67 -6.92 19.63 -5.60
N ALA A 68 -7.24 19.62 -6.89
CA ALA A 68 -8.31 20.44 -7.46
C ALA A 68 -9.70 20.09 -6.90
N TYR A 69 -9.90 18.86 -6.44
CA TYR A 69 -11.17 18.35 -5.91
C TYR A 69 -11.12 17.99 -4.42
N ASP A 70 -9.99 18.22 -3.74
CA ASP A 70 -9.74 17.83 -2.34
C ASP A 70 -9.93 16.33 -2.08
N VAL A 71 -9.51 15.50 -3.03
CA VAL A 71 -9.50 14.04 -2.86
C VAL A 71 -8.24 13.63 -2.10
N SER A 72 -8.40 12.84 -1.05
CA SER A 72 -7.28 12.33 -0.26
C SER A 72 -6.57 11.15 -0.94
N PHE A 73 -5.25 11.06 -0.79
CA PHE A 73 -4.51 9.86 -1.15
C PHE A 73 -4.68 8.78 -0.09
N SER A 74 -5.05 7.58 -0.53
CA SER A 74 -4.74 6.33 0.17
C SER A 74 -3.63 5.65 -0.64
N LEU A 75 -2.38 5.80 -0.21
CA LEU A 75 -1.25 5.21 -0.94
C LEU A 75 -1.24 3.70 -0.72
N GLY A 76 -1.58 2.97 -1.79
CA GLY A 76 -1.95 1.56 -1.72
C GLY A 76 -0.77 0.62 -1.48
N ASP A 77 -1.01 -0.45 -0.74
CA ASP A 77 -0.05 -1.48 -0.35
C ASP A 77 -0.01 -2.66 -1.36
N GLY A 78 0.38 -2.36 -2.59
CA GLY A 78 0.37 -3.31 -3.70
C GLY A 78 1.21 -4.56 -3.48
N LEU A 79 2.24 -4.47 -2.64
CA LEU A 79 3.14 -5.53 -2.25
C LEU A 79 2.92 -5.97 -0.79
N ARG A 80 1.73 -5.79 -0.21
CA ARG A 80 1.42 -6.35 1.12
C ARG A 80 1.58 -7.88 1.17
N PRO A 81 1.88 -8.46 2.36
CA PRO A 81 1.97 -9.90 2.54
C PRO A 81 0.59 -10.56 2.55
N GLY A 82 0.46 -11.65 1.78
CA GLY A 82 -0.75 -12.50 1.71
C GLY A 82 -0.67 -13.78 2.53
N SER A 83 0.44 -13.98 3.24
CA SER A 83 0.63 -15.04 4.22
C SER A 83 1.59 -14.58 5.31
N ILE A 84 1.52 -15.23 6.47
CA ILE A 84 2.44 -15.01 7.59
C ILE A 84 3.91 -15.22 7.19
N ALA A 85 4.17 -16.11 6.24
CA ALA A 85 5.50 -16.39 5.72
C ALA A 85 6.11 -15.19 4.96
N ASP A 86 5.28 -14.42 4.27
CA ASP A 86 5.69 -13.29 3.43
C ASP A 86 5.79 -11.97 4.22
N ALA A 87 5.41 -11.97 5.51
CA ALA A 87 5.34 -10.78 6.34
C ALA A 87 6.73 -10.15 6.60
N ASN A 88 6.81 -8.84 6.44
CA ASN A 88 7.98 -7.99 6.65
C ASN A 88 9.16 -8.34 5.72
N ASP A 89 8.85 -8.79 4.50
CA ASP A 89 9.87 -9.07 3.51
C ASP A 89 10.37 -7.80 2.79
N GLU A 90 11.37 -7.99 1.93
CA GLU A 90 12.02 -6.91 1.20
C GLU A 90 11.04 -6.17 0.27
N ALA A 91 10.15 -6.88 -0.41
CA ALA A 91 9.19 -6.30 -1.33
C ALA A 91 8.20 -5.37 -0.60
N GLN A 92 7.68 -5.80 0.56
CA GLN A 92 6.76 -5.01 1.36
C GLN A 92 7.42 -3.70 1.82
N PHE A 93 8.63 -3.78 2.37
CA PHE A 93 9.29 -2.60 2.93
C PHE A 93 9.86 -1.66 1.87
N ALA A 94 10.30 -2.18 0.71
CA ALA A 94 10.69 -1.34 -0.42
C ALA A 94 9.51 -0.50 -0.94
N GLU A 95 8.30 -1.07 -0.99
CA GLU A 95 7.10 -0.30 -1.31
C GLU A 95 6.83 0.75 -0.22
N LEU A 96 6.83 0.39 1.07
CA LEU A 96 6.56 1.32 2.17
C LEU A 96 7.48 2.54 2.16
N GLU A 97 8.78 2.35 1.93
CA GLU A 97 9.76 3.44 1.80
C GLU A 97 9.43 4.34 0.61
N THR A 98 9.01 3.77 -0.52
CA THR A 98 8.51 4.55 -1.67
C THR A 98 7.24 5.33 -1.32
N LEU A 99 6.33 4.76 -0.53
CA LEU A 99 5.13 5.50 -0.10
C LEU A 99 5.48 6.70 0.78
N GLY A 100 6.56 6.60 1.57
CA GLY A 100 7.15 7.74 2.29
C GLY A 100 7.59 8.87 1.36
N GLU A 101 8.38 8.56 0.34
CA GLU A 101 8.78 9.51 -0.72
C GLU A 101 7.56 10.17 -1.39
N LEU A 102 6.57 9.36 -1.77
CA LEU A 102 5.35 9.85 -2.43
C LEU A 102 4.49 10.71 -1.50
N THR A 103 4.51 10.45 -0.19
CA THR A 103 3.83 11.26 0.82
C THR A 103 4.42 12.67 0.85
N GLU A 104 5.74 12.81 0.91
CA GLU A 104 6.40 14.11 0.88
C GLU A 104 6.06 14.90 -0.40
N ARG A 105 6.05 14.21 -1.55
CA ARG A 105 5.68 14.82 -2.84
C ARG A 105 4.22 15.29 -2.87
N ALA A 106 3.29 14.48 -2.35
CA ALA A 106 1.88 14.85 -2.26
C ALA A 106 1.64 16.01 -1.29
N TRP A 107 2.31 16.02 -0.13
CA TRP A 107 2.26 17.13 0.82
C TRP A 107 2.82 18.43 0.25
N ALA A 108 3.89 18.37 -0.54
CA ALA A 108 4.42 19.55 -1.22
C ALA A 108 3.41 20.20 -2.19
N LYS A 109 2.43 19.42 -2.68
CA LYS A 109 1.30 19.90 -3.49
C LYS A 109 0.02 20.15 -2.68
N GLY A 110 0.07 20.05 -1.36
CA GLY A 110 -1.05 20.29 -0.46
C GLY A 110 -2.15 19.23 -0.53
N CYS A 111 -1.83 18.01 -0.97
CA CYS A 111 -2.76 16.88 -0.94
C CYS A 111 -2.77 16.24 0.46
N GLN A 112 -3.93 15.76 0.89
CA GLN A 112 -4.07 14.92 2.09
C GLN A 112 -3.61 13.50 1.77
N VAL A 113 -2.98 12.80 2.74
CA VAL A 113 -2.39 11.48 2.51
C VAL A 113 -2.61 10.59 3.73
N MET A 114 -3.00 9.34 3.49
CA MET A 114 -2.85 8.18 4.38
C MET A 114 -2.11 7.06 3.65
N ILE A 115 -1.45 6.19 4.40
CA ILE A 115 -0.68 5.05 3.90
C ILE A 115 -1.48 3.77 4.13
N GLU A 116 -1.60 2.91 3.14
CA GLU A 116 -2.14 1.57 3.36
C GLU A 116 -1.07 0.62 3.91
N GLY A 117 -1.49 -0.31 4.77
CA GLY A 117 -0.63 -1.19 5.53
C GLY A 117 -1.05 -2.66 5.49
N PRO A 118 -0.16 -3.54 5.98
CA PRO A 118 -0.15 -4.96 5.64
C PRO A 118 -1.42 -5.75 5.94
N GLY A 119 -1.49 -6.90 5.27
CA GLY A 119 -2.52 -7.93 5.43
C GLY A 119 -2.15 -9.00 6.44
N HIS A 120 -1.33 -9.99 6.09
CA HIS A 120 -1.03 -11.14 6.96
C HIS A 120 0.28 -10.92 7.73
N VAL A 121 0.21 -10.76 9.06
CA VAL A 121 1.38 -10.45 9.90
C VAL A 121 1.26 -11.14 11.26
N PRO A 122 2.24 -12.00 11.65
CA PRO A 122 2.21 -12.63 12.97
C PRO A 122 2.49 -11.59 14.06
N MET A 123 1.89 -11.77 15.23
CA MET A 123 1.89 -10.77 16.32
C MET A 123 3.27 -10.16 16.64
N HIS A 124 4.32 -10.98 16.68
CA HIS A 124 5.69 -10.52 17.00
C HIS A 124 6.32 -9.60 15.94
N LYS A 125 5.73 -9.50 14.73
CA LYS A 125 6.16 -8.62 13.64
C LYS A 125 5.33 -7.34 13.51
N ILE A 126 4.20 -7.22 14.21
CA ILE A 126 3.28 -6.07 14.09
C ILE A 126 3.99 -4.76 14.47
N LYS A 127 4.69 -4.74 15.61
CA LYS A 127 5.36 -3.53 16.11
C LYS A 127 6.38 -2.96 15.11
N VAL A 128 7.10 -3.83 14.40
CA VAL A 128 8.08 -3.42 13.38
C VAL A 128 7.41 -2.71 12.20
N ASN A 129 6.19 -3.11 11.82
CA ASN A 129 5.44 -2.43 10.76
C ASN A 129 5.08 -1.01 11.16
N MET A 130 4.53 -0.82 12.38
CA MET A 130 4.19 0.50 12.88
C MET A 130 5.42 1.40 13.03
N ASP A 131 6.50 0.88 13.62
CA ASP A 131 7.74 1.64 13.82
C ASP A 131 8.39 2.10 12.52
N LYS A 132 8.31 1.25 11.48
CA LYS A 132 8.83 1.61 10.18
C LYS A 132 7.92 2.61 9.48
N GLN A 133 6.60 2.42 9.51
CA GLN A 133 5.68 3.36 8.87
C GLN A 133 5.78 4.77 9.47
N LEU A 134 5.81 4.90 10.80
CA LEU A 134 5.97 6.20 11.46
C LEU A 134 7.25 6.91 11.02
N ARG A 135 8.35 6.15 10.90
CA ARG A 135 9.66 6.67 10.51
C ARG A 135 9.74 7.07 9.04
N GLU A 136 9.33 6.18 8.14
CA GLU A 136 9.53 6.37 6.70
C GLU A 136 8.44 7.26 6.07
N CYS A 137 7.24 7.31 6.65
CA CYS A 137 6.09 8.00 6.08
C CYS A 137 5.72 9.30 6.82
N GLY A 138 6.63 9.85 7.62
CA GLY A 138 6.44 11.14 8.30
C GLY A 138 5.23 11.18 9.23
N GLU A 139 4.90 10.07 9.89
CA GLU A 139 3.73 9.92 10.76
C GLU A 139 2.37 10.16 10.06
N ALA A 140 2.31 10.02 8.72
CA ALA A 140 1.04 10.02 8.00
C ALA A 140 0.08 8.94 8.57
N PRO A 141 -1.25 9.16 8.57
CA PRO A 141 -2.21 8.17 9.04
C PRO A 141 -2.01 6.80 8.39
N PHE A 142 -2.07 5.72 9.18
CA PHE A 142 -1.84 4.36 8.71
C PHE A 142 -3.15 3.57 8.66
N TYR A 143 -3.47 3.02 7.50
CA TYR A 143 -4.71 2.31 7.23
C TYR A 143 -4.44 0.83 6.89
N THR A 144 -4.71 -0.08 7.84
CA THR A 144 -4.28 -1.48 7.74
C THR A 144 -5.44 -2.44 7.42
N LEU A 145 -5.16 -3.49 6.64
CA LEU A 145 -6.13 -4.57 6.39
C LEU A 145 -5.97 -5.72 7.41
N GLY A 146 -6.49 -5.51 8.62
CA GLY A 146 -6.28 -6.41 9.76
C GLY A 146 -5.18 -5.85 10.66
N PRO A 147 -4.00 -6.49 10.80
CA PRO A 147 -3.54 -7.65 10.04
C PRO A 147 -4.01 -9.01 10.59
N LEU A 148 -4.13 -10.03 9.73
CA LEU A 148 -4.39 -11.41 10.14
C LEU A 148 -3.17 -11.97 10.88
N THR A 149 -3.36 -12.46 12.11
CA THR A 149 -2.26 -13.01 12.92
C THR A 149 -1.97 -14.48 12.68
N THR A 150 -2.79 -15.16 11.86
CA THR A 150 -2.61 -16.57 11.46
C THR A 150 -3.39 -16.88 10.18
N ASP A 151 -2.91 -17.84 9.38
CA ASP A 151 -3.47 -18.23 8.08
C ASP A 151 -4.35 -19.50 8.14
N ILE A 152 -4.56 -20.06 9.34
CA ILE A 152 -5.11 -21.43 9.48
C ILE A 152 -6.62 -21.49 9.78
N ALA A 153 -7.32 -20.35 9.80
CA ALA A 153 -8.72 -20.28 10.23
C ALA A 153 -9.65 -19.62 9.18
N PRO A 154 -9.66 -20.10 7.91
CA PRO A 154 -10.54 -19.56 6.89
C PRO A 154 -12.01 -19.66 7.30
N GLY A 155 -12.76 -18.59 7.05
CA GLY A 155 -14.14 -18.42 7.55
C GLY A 155 -14.22 -17.71 8.92
N TYR A 156 -13.09 -17.62 9.63
CA TYR A 156 -12.97 -16.94 10.93
C TYR A 156 -11.94 -15.80 10.90
N ASP A 157 -11.58 -15.30 9.71
CA ASP A 157 -10.54 -14.28 9.56
C ASP A 157 -10.92 -12.93 10.19
N HIS A 158 -12.19 -12.67 10.44
CA HIS A 158 -12.63 -11.53 11.24
C HIS A 158 -12.09 -11.59 12.68
N ILE A 159 -11.87 -12.79 13.24
CA ILE A 159 -11.26 -12.99 14.55
C ILE A 159 -9.74 -12.87 14.46
N THR A 160 -9.12 -13.56 13.49
CA THR A 160 -7.65 -13.56 13.34
C THR A 160 -7.12 -12.17 13.02
N SER A 161 -7.85 -11.40 12.20
CA SER A 161 -7.54 -10.00 11.88
C SER A 161 -7.92 -9.04 13.01
N GLY A 162 -8.99 -9.31 13.76
CA GLY A 162 -9.39 -8.50 14.90
C GLY A 162 -8.31 -8.39 15.98
N ILE A 163 -7.54 -9.47 16.19
CA ILE A 163 -6.39 -9.48 17.11
C ILE A 163 -5.31 -8.51 16.60
N GLY A 164 -4.88 -8.65 15.34
CA GLY A 164 -3.82 -7.81 14.80
C GLY A 164 -4.24 -6.35 14.67
N ALA A 165 -5.49 -6.10 14.29
CA ALA A 165 -6.07 -4.76 14.22
C ALA A 165 -6.03 -4.05 15.57
N ALA A 166 -6.44 -4.73 16.65
CA ALA A 166 -6.39 -4.18 18.00
C ALA A 166 -4.96 -3.95 18.53
N MET A 167 -3.96 -4.64 17.98
CA MET A 167 -2.56 -4.46 18.36
C MET A 167 -1.87 -3.33 17.60
N ILE A 168 -2.28 -3.06 16.36
CA ILE A 168 -1.65 -2.05 15.49
C ILE A 168 -2.32 -0.67 15.59
N GLY A 169 -3.62 -0.62 15.96
CA GLY A 169 -4.37 0.60 16.22
C GLY A 169 -4.09 1.20 17.60
#